data_AF-A0A416W4H8-F1
#
_entry.id   AF-A0A416W4H8-F1
#
_cell.length_a   1.000
_cell.length_b   1.000
_cell.length_c   1.000
_cell.angle_alpha   90.00
_cell.angle_beta   90.00
_cell.angle_gamma   90.00
#
_symmetry.space_group_name_H-M   'P 1'
#
loop_
_entity.id
_entity.type
_entity.pdbx_description
1 polymer ?
#
loop_
_entity_poly.entity_id
_entity_poly.type
_entity_poly.pdbx_seq_one_letter_code
_entity_poly.pdbx_strand_id
1 'polypeptide(L)' 'MKVSKRNYRKGVIDRSGKEAVPCEYMYTFIVEDGYCIVKPYNNNGQNIWVKLKEG' A
#
# COMPACT_ATOMS: atom_id res chain seq x y z
N MET A 1 8.02 5.20 5.66
CA MET A 1 6.76 4.82 4.96
C MET A 1 5.57 5.03 5.88
N LYS A 2 4.43 5.49 5.35
CA LYS A 2 3.15 5.58 6.08
C LYS A 2 1.99 5.20 5.16
N VAL A 3 0.94 4.60 5.73
CA VAL A 3 -0.29 4.30 4.97
C VAL A 3 -0.97 5.62 4.60
N SER A 4 -1.27 5.78 3.32
CA SER A 4 -2.06 6.89 2.78
C SER A 4 -3.50 6.45 2.53
N LYS A 5 -4.44 7.39 2.61
CA LYS A 5 -5.87 7.16 2.36
C LYS A 5 -6.39 8.25 1.42
N ARG A 6 -7.09 7.84 0.37
CA ARG A 6 -7.77 8.75 -0.56
C ARG A 6 -9.15 8.20 -0.90
N ASN A 7 -10.20 8.98 -0.61
CA ASN A 7 -11.59 8.52 -0.64
C ASN A 7 -11.78 7.28 0.26
N TYR A 8 -11.89 6.09 -0.36
CA TYR A 8 -12.06 4.80 0.32
C TYR A 8 -10.94 3.81 -0.02
N ARG A 9 -9.89 4.28 -0.71
CA ARG A 9 -8.75 3.48 -1.11
C ARG A 9 -7.53 3.83 -0.26
N LYS A 10 -6.63 2.86 -0.13
CA LYS A 10 -5.41 2.91 0.66
C LYS A 10 -4.21 2.66 -0.24
N GLY A 11 -3.10 3.27 0.13
CA GLY A 11 -1.79 3.15 -0.49
C GLY A 11 -0.68 3.38 0.52
N VAL A 12 0.54 3.62 0.06
CA VAL A 12 1.71 3.90 0.89
C VAL A 12 2.46 5.09 0.31
N ILE A 13 2.82 6.03 1.17
CA ILE A 13 3.72 7.14 0.81
C ILE A 13 5.00 7.07 1.65
N ASP A 14 6.10 7.55 1.08
CA ASP A 14 7.38 7.63 1.75
C ASP A 14 7.46 8.83 2.72
N ARG A 15 8.66 9.07 3.27
CA ARG A 15 8.89 10.17 4.22
C ARG A 15 8.79 11.55 3.56
N SER A 16 9.05 11.66 2.26
CA SER A 16 8.88 12.90 1.49
C SER A 16 7.42 13.17 1.13
N GLY A 17 6.55 12.17 1.26
CA GLY A 17 5.15 12.22 0.85
C GLY A 17 4.91 11.71 -0.58
N LYS A 18 5.95 11.23 -1.26
CA LYS A 18 5.85 10.62 -2.59
C LYS A 18 5.21 9.24 -2.49
N GLU A 19 4.46 8.88 -3.53
CA GLU A 19 3.75 7.62 -3.61
C GLU A 19 4.71 6.44 -3.84
N ALA A 20 4.73 5.52 -2.88
CA ALA A 20 5.42 4.24 -2.98
C ALA A 20 4.45 3.13 -3.44
N VAL A 21 3.17 3.23 -3.06
CA VAL A 21 2.07 2.36 -3.51
C VAL A 21 0.80 3.22 -3.73
N PRO A 22 0.14 3.12 -4.89
CA PRO A 22 -1.04 3.92 -5.21
C PRO A 22 -2.21 3.68 -4.27
N CYS A 23 -3.00 4.74 -4.06
CA CYS A 23 -4.26 4.67 -3.33
C CYS A 23 -5.36 4.01 -4.17
N GLU A 24 -5.22 2.72 -4.43
CA GLU A 24 -6.17 1.91 -5.22
C GLU A 24 -6.63 0.64 -4.50
N TYR A 25 -6.11 0.35 -3.30
CA TYR A 25 -6.41 -0.88 -2.57
C TYR A 25 -7.47 -0.64 -1.48
N MET A 26 -8.24 -1.67 -1.13
CA MET A 26 -9.18 -1.58 0.01
C MET A 26 -8.44 -1.62 1.35
N TYR A 27 -7.40 -2.45 1.41
CA TYR A 27 -6.57 -2.66 2.59
C TYR A 27 -5.11 -2.60 2.22
N THR A 28 -4.32 -2.04 3.13
CA THR A 28 -2.87 -1.94 3.04
C THR A 28 -2.30 -2.12 4.44
N PHE A 29 -1.27 -2.93 4.57
CA PHE A 29 -0.55 -3.17 5.82
C PHE A 29 0.96 -3.17 5.54
N ILE A 30 1.69 -2.24 6.15
CA ILE A 30 3.15 -2.19 6.04
C ILE A 30 3.70 -3.27 6.97
N VAL A 31 4.61 -4.10 6.45
CA VAL A 31 5.32 -5.11 7.22
C VAL A 31 6.79 -4.70 7.38
N GLU A 32 7.50 -5.40 8.25
CA GLU A 32 8.95 -5.26 8.39
C GLU A 32 9.65 -5.64 7.05
N ASP A 33 10.92 -5.25 6.90
CA ASP A 33 11.74 -5.49 5.69
C ASP A 33 11.34 -4.74 4.40
N GLY A 34 10.56 -3.67 4.51
CA GLY A 34 10.26 -2.82 3.36
C GLY A 34 9.29 -3.46 2.38
N TYR A 35 8.34 -4.25 2.88
CA TYR A 35 7.20 -4.73 2.11
C TYR A 35 5.88 -4.15 2.65
N CYS A 36 4.85 -4.22 1.83
CA CYS A 36 3.48 -4.08 2.30
C CYS A 36 2.58 -5.13 1.67
N ILE A 37 1.54 -5.51 2.40
CA ILE A 37 0.47 -6.36 1.93
C ILE A 37 -0.68 -5.45 1.50
N VAL A 38 -1.21 -5.67 0.30
CA VAL A 38 -2.35 -4.95 -0.23
C VAL A 38 -3.49 -5.89 -0.62
N LYS A 39 -4.72 -5.39 -0.56
CA LYS A 39 -5.93 -6.12 -0.95
C LYS A 39 -6.75 -5.33 -1.98
N PRO A 40 -6.79 -5.77 -3.25
CA PRO A 40 -7.70 -5.22 -4.24
C PRO A 40 -9.15 -5.62 -3.94
N TYR A 41 -10.10 -4.86 -4.49
CA TYR A 41 -11.53 -5.17 -4.36
C TYR A 41 -11.92 -6.49 -5.04
N ASN A 42 -11.39 -6.76 -6.24
CA ASN A 42 -11.80 -7.90 -7.08
C ASN A 42 -10.88 -9.12 -7.01
N ASN A 43 -9.97 -9.23 -6.03
CA ASN A 43 -8.94 -10.28 -6.04
C ASN A 43 -9.30 -11.55 -5.27
N ASN A 44 -10.55 -12.02 -5.34
CA ASN A 44 -11.04 -13.24 -4.66
C ASN A 44 -10.62 -13.38 -3.17
N GLY A 45 -10.36 -12.26 -2.49
CA GLY A 45 -9.87 -12.23 -1.11
C GLY A 45 -8.35 -12.41 -0.92
N GLN A 46 -7.56 -12.61 -1.98
CA GLN A 46 -6.13 -12.85 -1.91
C GLN A 46 -5.31 -11.56 -1.68
N ASN A 47 -4.35 -11.68 -0.77
CA ASN A 47 -3.39 -10.65 -0.41
C ASN A 47 -2.23 -10.60 -1.43
N ILE A 48 -1.80 -9.40 -1.80
CA ILE A 48 -0.66 -9.16 -2.70
C ILE A 48 0.49 -8.56 -1.89
N TRP A 49 1.69 -9.11 -2.05
CA TRP A 49 2.91 -8.58 -1.45
C TRP A 49 3.57 -7.60 -2.42
N VAL A 50 3.81 -6.38 -1.96
CA VAL A 50 4.44 -5.31 -2.74
C VAL A 50 5.71 -4.88 -2.03
N LYS A 51 6.84 -4.90 -2.75
CA LYS A 51 8.10 -4.36 -2.24
C LYS A 51 8.04 -2.83 -2.28
N LEU A 52 8.22 -2.20 -1.13
CA LEU A 52 8.29 -0.76 -1.01
C LEU A 52 9.65 -0.29 -1.51
N LYS A 53 9.63 0.72 -2.39
CA LYS A 53 10.84 1.45 -2.79
C LYS A 53 10.75 2.84 -2.18
N GLU A 54 11.77 3.24 -1.42
CA GLU A 54 11.96 4.64 -1.06
C GLU A 54 12.46 5.38 -2.31
N GLY A 55 11.89 6.54 -2.58
CA GLY A 55 12.13 7.29 -3.80
C GLY A 55 12.66 8.69 -3.56
#